data_AF-A0A669PUM9-F1
#
_entry.id   AF-A0A669PUM9-F1
#
_cell.length_a   1.000
_cell.length_b   1.000
_cell.length_c   1.000
_cell.angle_alpha   90.00
_cell.angle_beta   90.00
_cell.angle_gamma   90.00
#
_symmetry.space_group_name_H-M   'P 1'
#
loop_
_entity.id
_entity.type
_entity.pdbx_description
1 polymer ?
#
loop_
_entity_poly.entity_id
_entity_poly.type
_entity_poly.pdbx_seq_one_letter_code
_entity_poly.pdbx_strand_id
1 'polypeptide(L)'
;MVELGEWDKALSVAPGVSMQYWRKLMQRRADQLIQEESDDVIPYCIATGDVKKLVAFFTSRGQLKEALLVAQAACEGNTPFQTMSGSSNSDLNNTDDYNVLLQKVSEELAEWYFQDGRAVLAACCHLAVENIELAMANLIRGNELELAISVGTVLGESAAQATHYALELLARKCMTICLFPSPEKIMVDLAADLLMMIPDNKLPLIKLCAFYSGCTAERNDLHEKCNLPDVEECMRLAETTEAVGDTFETIKYYLLSNEPEKALPIGIQYVKEQLCGSDWTLDSVCPYLDLLSYIRTEQLMLSNCTQFRNELLILCGYIGALLAIRRQYNSIVPALYEYTSQLLKRRKVSVPLKIEQLSEELDAWRAFTQSTKPTNELPCTPPSESQKKVYSILVSRIQEEPLKGMIGPDYVSGSNLPSHSDVHISCLTGLRIQGPVFFLEDGKSAISLNDALMWAKVNPFSPLGTGIRLNPF
;
A
#
# COMPACT_ATOMS: atom_id res chain seq x y z
N MET A 1 16.75 53.61 18.40
CA MET A 1 15.60 53.22 17.55
C MET A 1 15.30 51.74 17.73
N VAL A 2 16.23 50.83 17.39
CA VAL A 2 16.05 49.37 17.63
C VAL A 2 15.82 49.01 19.10
N GLU A 3 16.64 49.55 20.01
CA GLU A 3 16.48 49.36 21.47
C GLU A 3 15.23 50.03 22.05
N LEU A 4 14.56 50.89 21.27
CA LEU A 4 13.31 51.56 21.63
C LEU A 4 12.08 50.88 21.01
N GLY A 5 12.25 49.74 20.33
CA GLY A 5 11.17 49.02 19.64
C GLY A 5 10.69 49.68 18.34
N GLU A 6 11.31 50.78 17.90
CA GLU A 6 10.96 51.50 16.67
C GLU A 6 11.61 50.87 15.43
N TRP A 7 11.22 49.63 15.14
CA TRP A 7 11.80 48.82 14.07
C TRP A 7 11.61 49.42 12.68
N ASP A 8 10.41 49.93 12.35
CA ASP A 8 10.10 50.49 11.03
C ASP A 8 10.98 51.71 10.71
N LYS A 9 11.18 52.60 11.69
CA LYS A 9 12.03 53.79 11.56
C LYS A 9 13.51 53.41 11.44
N ALA A 10 13.94 52.39 12.19
CA ALA A 10 15.32 51.89 12.12
C ALA A 10 15.62 51.25 10.75
N LEU A 11 14.66 50.49 10.20
CA LEU A 11 14.79 49.82 8.92
C LEU A 11 14.72 50.78 7.73
N SER A 12 13.96 51.88 7.83
CA SER A 12 13.91 52.89 6.77
C SER A 12 15.22 53.67 6.60
N VAL A 13 16.01 53.85 7.68
CA VAL A 13 17.28 54.59 7.63
C VAL A 13 18.51 53.70 7.43
N ALA A 14 18.39 52.39 7.68
CA ALA A 14 19.49 51.44 7.61
C ALA A 14 20.19 51.32 6.23
N PRO A 15 19.51 51.48 5.06
CA PRO A 15 20.19 51.49 3.76
C PRO A 15 21.20 52.63 3.63
N GLY A 16 21.02 53.73 4.37
CA GLY A 16 21.96 54.86 4.41
C GLY A 16 23.29 54.53 5.09
N VAL A 17 23.36 53.44 5.88
CA VAL A 17 24.61 52.93 6.46
C VAL A 17 25.27 51.94 5.51
N SER A 18 24.55 50.89 5.12
CA SER A 18 24.90 49.97 4.03
C SER A 18 23.78 48.97 3.79
N MET A 19 23.71 48.39 2.58
CA MET A 19 22.78 47.29 2.28
C MET A 19 23.06 46.02 3.11
N GLN A 20 24.32 45.78 3.49
CA GLN A 20 24.68 44.65 4.36
C GLN A 20 24.14 44.83 5.78
N TYR A 21 24.21 46.06 6.31
CA TYR A 21 23.65 46.38 7.62
C TYR A 21 22.12 46.30 7.62
N TRP A 22 21.47 46.84 6.58
CA TRP A 22 20.02 46.70 6.39
C TRP A 22 19.60 45.23 6.38
N ARG A 23 20.29 44.36 5.63
CA ARG A 23 19.98 42.92 5.58
C ARG A 23 20.11 42.25 6.95
N LYS A 24 21.17 42.52 7.71
CA LYS A 24 21.34 41.99 9.07
C LYS A 24 20.24 42.46 10.02
N LEU A 25 19.82 43.72 9.89
CA LEU A 25 18.77 44.29 10.73
C LEU A 25 17.39 43.70 10.40
N MET A 26 17.10 43.51 9.11
CA MET A 26 15.89 42.82 8.62
C MET A 26 15.84 41.36 9.12
N GLN A 27 16.96 40.63 9.03
CA GLN A 27 17.06 39.25 9.55
C GLN A 27 16.80 39.20 11.06
N ARG A 28 17.39 40.11 11.84
CA ARG A 28 17.16 40.18 13.28
C ARG A 28 15.70 40.48 13.64
N ARG A 29 15.03 41.34 12.86
CA ARG A 29 13.60 41.62 13.05
C ARG A 29 12.75 40.41 12.67
N ALA A 30 13.07 39.73 11.57
CA ALA A 30 12.40 38.50 11.17
C ALA A 30 12.53 37.41 12.26
N ASP A 31 13.73 37.19 12.80
CA ASP A 31 13.95 36.19 13.85
C ASP A 31 13.13 36.49 15.12
N GLN A 32 12.94 37.77 15.47
CA GLN A 32 12.06 38.17 16.57
C GLN A 32 10.58 37.88 16.24
N LEU A 33 10.12 38.22 15.03
CA LEU A 33 8.73 38.00 14.62
C LEU A 33 8.37 36.51 14.49
N ILE A 34 9.35 35.65 14.16
CA ILE A 34 9.18 34.19 14.18
C ILE A 34 8.92 33.70 15.61
N GLN A 35 9.66 34.22 16.61
CA GLN A 35 9.44 33.87 18.02
C GLN A 35 8.09 34.38 18.54
N GLU A 36 7.59 35.48 17.98
CA GLU A 36 6.29 36.07 18.29
C GLU A 36 5.13 35.41 17.50
N GLU A 37 5.42 34.43 16.62
CA GLU A 37 4.48 33.76 15.72
C GLU A 37 3.63 34.73 14.87
N SER A 38 4.16 35.91 14.55
CA SER A 38 3.43 36.95 13.82
C SER A 38 3.54 36.79 12.30
N ASP A 39 2.41 36.98 11.59
CA ASP A 39 2.34 37.05 10.12
C ASP A 39 3.17 38.21 9.54
N ASP A 40 3.50 39.20 10.37
CA ASP A 40 4.33 40.34 9.97
C ASP A 40 5.73 39.91 9.53
N VAL A 41 6.18 38.69 9.80
CA VAL A 41 7.47 38.16 9.35
C VAL A 41 7.57 38.06 7.81
N ILE A 42 6.44 37.83 7.13
CA ILE A 42 6.39 37.46 5.70
C ILE A 42 7.09 38.51 4.81
N PRO A 43 6.78 39.82 4.89
CA PRO A 43 7.48 40.83 4.12
C PRO A 43 8.99 40.90 4.40
N TYR A 44 9.43 40.65 5.64
CA TYR A 44 10.85 40.69 6.00
C TYR A 44 11.64 39.51 5.42
N CYS A 45 11.08 38.31 5.47
CA CYS A 45 11.68 37.12 4.86
C CYS A 45 11.72 37.21 3.32
N ILE A 46 10.63 37.68 2.69
CA ILE A 46 10.60 37.91 1.23
C ILE A 46 11.64 38.96 0.83
N ALA A 47 11.73 40.07 1.56
CA ALA A 47 12.67 41.15 1.26
C ALA A 47 14.14 40.76 1.48
N THR A 48 14.41 39.80 2.37
CA THR A 48 15.78 39.28 2.61
C THR A 48 16.14 38.10 1.72
N GLY A 49 15.17 37.51 1.00
CA GLY A 49 15.36 36.32 0.18
C GLY A 49 15.54 35.03 0.99
N ASP A 50 15.16 35.00 2.27
CA ASP A 50 15.36 33.86 3.16
C ASP A 50 14.20 32.85 3.03
N VAL A 51 14.14 32.18 1.88
CA VAL A 51 13.09 31.22 1.50
C VAL A 51 13.01 30.06 2.50
N LYS A 52 14.15 29.52 2.95
CA LYS A 52 14.21 28.37 3.87
C LYS A 52 13.54 28.69 5.20
N LYS A 53 13.79 29.89 5.76
CA LYS A 53 13.11 30.33 7.00
C LYS A 53 11.62 30.52 6.80
N LEU A 54 11.21 31.09 5.67
CA LEU A 54 9.80 31.34 5.39
C LEU A 54 9.01 30.03 5.21
N VAL A 55 9.58 29.07 4.49
CA VAL A 55 9.00 27.72 4.35
C VAL A 55 8.89 27.04 5.73
N ALA A 56 9.97 27.07 6.53
CA ALA A 56 9.93 26.50 7.88
C ALA A 56 8.86 27.14 8.76
N PHE A 57 8.68 28.46 8.67
CA PHE A 57 7.64 29.19 9.41
C PHE A 57 6.22 28.77 9.03
N PHE A 58 5.94 28.61 7.73
CA PHE A 58 4.64 28.13 7.27
C PHE A 58 4.40 26.66 7.63
N THR A 59 5.40 25.80 7.43
CA THR A 59 5.34 24.37 7.80
C THR A 59 5.06 24.19 9.29
N SER A 60 5.74 24.94 10.19
CA SER A 60 5.52 24.83 11.63
C SER A 60 4.10 25.19 12.09
N ARG A 61 3.36 25.94 11.26
CA ARG A 61 1.97 26.35 11.52
C ARG A 61 0.94 25.49 10.80
N GLY A 62 1.37 24.45 10.09
CA GLY A 62 0.48 23.62 9.26
C GLY A 62 -0.03 24.32 7.99
N GLN A 63 0.55 25.47 7.63
CA GLN A 63 0.23 26.23 6.42
C GLN A 63 1.03 25.69 5.22
N LEU A 64 0.82 24.40 4.93
CA LEU A 64 1.62 23.65 3.95
C LEU A 64 1.41 24.14 2.50
N LYS A 65 0.24 24.72 2.19
CA LYS A 65 -0.04 25.29 0.85
C LYS A 65 0.78 26.55 0.61
N GLU A 66 0.85 27.41 1.62
CA GLU A 66 1.63 28.64 1.61
C GLU A 66 3.12 28.32 1.53
N ALA A 67 3.58 27.31 2.29
CA ALA A 67 4.94 26.78 2.20
C ALA A 67 5.28 26.29 0.78
N LEU A 68 4.37 25.55 0.15
CA LEU A 68 4.56 25.03 -1.22
C LEU A 68 4.67 26.16 -2.24
N LEU A 69 3.79 27.17 -2.16
CA LEU A 69 3.80 28.32 -3.06
C LEU A 69 5.12 29.11 -2.96
N VAL A 70 5.65 29.29 -1.75
CA VAL A 70 6.93 29.97 -1.53
C VAL A 70 8.09 29.16 -2.11
N ALA A 71 8.11 27.84 -1.90
CA ALA A 71 9.13 26.96 -2.45
C ALA A 71 9.10 26.94 -3.99
N GLN A 72 7.91 26.85 -4.58
CA GLN A 72 7.73 26.86 -6.04
C GLN A 72 8.16 28.21 -6.65
N ALA A 73 7.75 29.33 -6.06
CA ALA A 73 8.16 30.65 -6.52
C ALA A 73 9.68 30.85 -6.47
N ALA A 74 10.36 30.22 -5.50
CA ALA A 74 11.82 30.22 -5.42
C ALA A 74 12.47 29.37 -6.52
N CYS A 75 11.93 28.19 -6.83
CA CYS A 75 12.39 27.34 -7.94
C CYS A 75 12.21 27.99 -9.32
N GLU A 76 11.10 28.69 -9.54
CA GLU A 76 10.79 29.38 -10.81
C GLU A 76 11.59 30.69 -10.99
N GLY A 77 12.43 31.08 -10.02
CA GLY A 77 13.18 32.33 -10.05
C GLY A 77 12.32 33.59 -9.85
N ASN A 78 11.07 33.42 -9.41
CA ASN A 78 10.09 34.49 -9.26
C ASN A 78 10.24 35.29 -7.95
N THR A 79 11.44 35.24 -7.35
CA THR A 79 11.75 36.01 -6.14
C THR A 79 12.30 37.39 -6.54
N PRO A 80 11.72 38.51 -6.05
CA PRO A 80 11.89 39.83 -6.64
C PRO A 80 13.31 40.46 -6.61
N PHE A 81 14.38 39.74 -6.21
CA PHE A 81 15.70 40.36 -5.98
C PHE A 81 16.94 39.54 -6.39
N GLN A 82 16.82 38.44 -7.15
CA GLN A 82 18.01 37.77 -7.71
C GLN A 82 18.82 38.67 -8.68
N THR A 83 18.27 39.80 -9.13
CA THR A 83 18.88 40.72 -10.10
C THR A 83 19.94 41.68 -9.56
N MET A 84 20.27 41.71 -8.26
CA MET A 84 21.30 42.63 -7.73
C MET A 84 22.68 42.00 -7.47
N SER A 85 22.85 40.70 -7.68
CA SER A 85 24.14 40.02 -7.48
C SER A 85 24.68 39.51 -8.82
N GLY A 86 25.50 40.31 -9.50
CA GLY A 86 26.28 39.82 -10.63
C GLY A 86 27.35 38.84 -10.16
N SER A 87 27.02 37.54 -10.11
CA SER A 87 28.00 36.47 -9.92
C SER A 87 27.47 35.15 -10.46
N SER A 88 27.76 34.89 -11.74
CA SER A 88 27.24 33.79 -12.58
C SER A 88 27.67 32.37 -12.19
N ASN A 89 28.14 32.12 -10.96
CA ASN A 89 28.68 30.82 -10.52
C ASN A 89 28.04 30.26 -9.24
N SER A 90 27.10 30.98 -8.58
CA SER A 90 26.41 30.51 -7.35
C SER A 90 25.00 29.95 -7.57
N ASP A 91 24.45 30.09 -8.78
CA ASP A 91 23.02 29.86 -9.03
C ASP A 91 22.66 28.37 -9.19
N LEU A 92 23.63 27.53 -9.59
CA LEU A 92 23.43 26.08 -9.70
C LEU A 92 23.19 25.43 -8.32
N ASN A 93 24.00 25.79 -7.31
CA ASN A 93 23.87 25.21 -5.97
C ASN A 93 22.59 25.64 -5.22
N ASN A 94 22.07 26.85 -5.49
CA ASN A 94 20.85 27.32 -4.83
C ASN A 94 19.58 26.71 -5.45
N THR A 95 19.59 26.45 -6.76
CA THR A 95 18.42 25.88 -7.46
C THR A 95 18.14 24.45 -7.01
N ASP A 96 19.19 23.64 -6.88
CA ASP A 96 19.07 22.27 -6.35
C ASP A 96 18.58 22.25 -4.90
N ASP A 97 19.06 23.20 -4.08
CA ASP A 97 18.62 23.39 -2.70
C ASP A 97 17.12 23.74 -2.58
N TYR A 98 16.59 24.55 -3.51
CA TYR A 98 15.16 24.88 -3.55
C TYR A 98 14.31 23.73 -4.08
N ASN A 99 14.81 22.95 -5.04
CA ASN A 99 14.14 21.76 -5.53
C ASN A 99 13.99 20.69 -4.43
N VAL A 100 15.03 20.47 -3.62
CA VAL A 100 14.96 19.59 -2.45
C VAL A 100 13.95 20.10 -1.43
N LEU A 101 13.90 21.42 -1.20
CA LEU A 101 12.91 22.02 -0.31
C LEU A 101 11.48 21.86 -0.82
N LEU A 102 11.26 22.06 -2.13
CA LEU A 102 9.97 21.88 -2.79
C LEU A 102 9.50 20.43 -2.70
N GLN A 103 10.38 19.47 -2.97
CA GLN A 103 10.08 18.04 -2.83
C GLN A 103 9.64 17.70 -1.41
N LYS A 104 10.38 18.18 -0.40
CA LYS A 104 10.06 17.94 1.02
C LYS A 104 8.69 18.50 1.42
N VAL A 105 8.40 19.75 1.06
CA VAL A 105 7.09 20.38 1.38
C VAL A 105 5.96 19.68 0.64
N SER A 106 6.19 19.28 -0.62
CA SER A 106 5.20 18.53 -1.40
C SER A 106 4.91 17.16 -0.77
N GLU A 107 5.94 16.47 -0.26
CA GLU A 107 5.80 15.19 0.45
C GLU A 107 5.00 15.34 1.75
N GLU A 108 5.31 16.34 2.58
CA GLU A 108 4.56 16.63 3.81
C GLU A 108 3.09 16.97 3.52
N LEU A 109 2.83 17.77 2.47
CA LEU A 109 1.47 18.11 2.05
C LEU A 109 0.71 16.91 1.48
N ALA A 110 1.39 16.06 0.70
CA ALA A 110 0.82 14.85 0.13
C ALA A 110 0.42 13.87 1.23
N GLU A 111 1.29 13.64 2.21
CA GLU A 111 1.01 12.77 3.36
C GLU A 111 -0.20 13.30 4.17
N TRP A 112 -0.28 14.62 4.39
CA TRP A 112 -1.43 15.22 5.05
C TRP A 112 -2.74 14.98 4.28
N TYR A 113 -2.74 15.21 2.96
CA TYR A 113 -3.92 14.92 2.13
C TYR A 113 -4.28 13.44 2.11
N PHE A 114 -3.29 12.55 2.06
CA PHE A 114 -3.50 11.12 2.01
C PHE A 114 -4.14 10.61 3.31
N GLN A 115 -3.61 11.05 4.46
CA GLN A 115 -4.18 10.76 5.78
C GLN A 115 -5.59 11.34 5.96
N ASP A 116 -5.93 12.45 5.29
CA ASP A 116 -7.30 12.99 5.25
C ASP A 116 -8.26 12.19 4.35
N GLY A 117 -7.78 11.12 3.70
CA GLY A 117 -8.56 10.35 2.73
C GLY A 117 -8.75 11.10 1.41
N ARG A 118 -7.80 11.94 1.00
CA ARG A 118 -7.82 12.68 -0.28
C ARG A 118 -6.70 12.21 -1.20
N ALA A 119 -6.75 10.94 -1.57
CA ALA A 119 -5.73 10.27 -2.38
C ALA A 119 -5.39 10.99 -3.70
N VAL A 120 -6.40 11.54 -4.38
CA VAL A 120 -6.19 12.28 -5.64
C VAL A 120 -5.35 13.55 -5.43
N LEU A 121 -5.61 14.32 -4.38
CA LEU A 121 -4.83 15.53 -4.07
C LEU A 121 -3.40 15.18 -3.67
N ALA A 122 -3.23 14.11 -2.88
CA ALA A 122 -1.91 13.60 -2.53
C ALA A 122 -1.12 13.16 -3.78
N ALA A 123 -1.77 12.49 -4.73
CA ALA A 123 -1.15 12.12 -6.00
C ALA A 123 -0.77 13.35 -6.84
N CYS A 124 -1.62 14.39 -6.88
CA CYS A 124 -1.32 15.65 -7.57
C CYS A 124 -0.07 16.33 -7.00
N CYS A 125 0.13 16.33 -5.68
CA CYS A 125 1.34 16.87 -5.04
C CYS A 125 2.60 16.17 -5.56
N HIS A 126 2.59 14.84 -5.64
CA HIS A 126 3.72 14.06 -6.14
C HIS A 126 3.93 14.25 -7.65
N LEU A 127 2.87 14.31 -8.46
CA LEU A 127 2.98 14.59 -9.90
C LEU A 127 3.57 15.98 -10.17
N ALA A 128 3.24 16.99 -9.35
CA ALA A 128 3.78 18.34 -9.49
C ALA A 128 5.29 18.42 -9.28
N VAL A 129 5.90 17.44 -8.58
CA VAL A 129 7.35 17.32 -8.38
C VAL A 129 7.95 16.12 -9.13
N GLU A 130 7.25 15.64 -10.16
CA GLU A 130 7.65 14.52 -11.05
C GLU A 130 7.89 13.17 -10.32
N ASN A 131 7.34 12.99 -9.11
CA ASN A 131 7.41 11.74 -8.38
C ASN A 131 6.26 10.81 -8.79
N ILE A 132 6.45 10.13 -9.94
CA ILE A 132 5.45 9.23 -10.53
C ILE A 132 5.16 8.02 -9.62
N GLU A 133 6.19 7.47 -8.97
CA GLU A 133 6.05 6.27 -8.13
C GLU A 133 5.09 6.50 -6.96
N LEU A 134 5.29 7.58 -6.20
CA LEU A 134 4.42 7.91 -5.06
C LEU A 134 3.04 8.43 -5.50
N ALA A 135 2.95 9.10 -6.66
CA ALA A 135 1.67 9.52 -7.20
C ALA A 135 0.77 8.32 -7.51
N MET A 136 1.30 7.34 -8.25
CA MET A 136 0.59 6.11 -8.59
C MET A 136 0.26 5.29 -7.34
N ALA A 137 1.20 5.24 -6.38
CA ALA A 137 0.99 4.60 -5.09
C ALA A 137 -0.21 5.17 -4.33
N ASN A 138 -0.33 6.49 -4.21
CA ASN A 138 -1.42 7.14 -3.49
C ASN A 138 -2.77 6.88 -4.16
N LEU A 139 -2.84 6.87 -5.50
CA LEU A 139 -4.08 6.50 -6.20
C LEU A 139 -4.50 5.05 -5.93
N ILE A 140 -3.56 4.12 -5.99
CA ILE A 140 -3.81 2.69 -5.75
C ILE A 140 -4.18 2.41 -4.28
N ARG A 141 -3.46 3.02 -3.33
CA ARG A 141 -3.74 2.91 -1.89
C ARG A 141 -5.01 3.65 -1.47
N GLY A 142 -5.45 4.62 -2.28
CA GLY A 142 -6.75 5.29 -2.17
C GLY A 142 -7.93 4.53 -2.78
N ASN A 143 -7.69 3.38 -3.41
CA ASN A 143 -8.66 2.63 -4.21
C ASN A 143 -9.25 3.41 -5.41
N GLU A 144 -8.53 4.39 -5.94
CA GLU A 144 -8.91 5.15 -7.15
C GLU A 144 -8.34 4.45 -8.41
N LEU A 145 -8.71 3.17 -8.60
CA LEU A 145 -8.07 2.26 -9.56
C LEU A 145 -8.25 2.70 -11.02
N GLU A 146 -9.46 3.13 -11.38
CA GLU A 146 -9.80 3.59 -12.72
C GLU A 146 -9.00 4.86 -13.10
N LEU A 147 -8.82 5.77 -12.14
CA LEU A 147 -7.99 6.97 -12.31
C LEU A 147 -6.51 6.60 -12.37
N ALA A 148 -6.03 5.69 -11.52
CA ALA A 148 -4.66 5.20 -11.55
C ALA A 148 -4.31 4.63 -12.93
N ILE A 149 -5.18 3.80 -13.52
CA ILE A 149 -4.97 3.25 -14.87
C ILE A 149 -4.95 4.35 -15.93
N SER A 150 -5.87 5.30 -15.84
CA SER A 150 -5.95 6.42 -16.79
C SER A 150 -4.68 7.28 -16.77
N VAL A 151 -4.21 7.64 -15.57
CA VAL A 151 -2.97 8.41 -15.38
C VAL A 151 -1.75 7.59 -15.80
N GLY A 152 -1.67 6.32 -15.39
CA GLY A 152 -0.57 5.43 -15.72
C GLY A 152 -0.41 5.20 -17.23
N THR A 153 -1.53 5.09 -17.95
CA THR A 153 -1.52 4.97 -19.42
C THR A 153 -0.92 6.21 -20.09
N VAL A 154 -1.19 7.40 -19.56
CA VAL A 154 -0.61 8.67 -20.08
C VAL A 154 0.88 8.79 -19.72
N LEU A 155 1.27 8.36 -18.52
CA LEU A 155 2.65 8.40 -18.05
C LEU A 155 3.54 7.32 -18.70
N GLY A 156 2.95 6.28 -19.31
CA GLY A 156 3.66 5.27 -20.09
C GLY A 156 4.59 4.39 -19.25
N GLU A 157 5.79 4.11 -19.78
CA GLU A 157 6.74 3.16 -19.19
C GLU A 157 7.13 3.49 -17.73
N SER A 158 7.22 4.78 -17.39
CA SER A 158 7.56 5.22 -16.04
C SER A 158 6.55 4.79 -14.96
N ALA A 159 5.30 4.52 -15.36
CA ALA A 159 4.23 4.08 -14.46
C ALA A 159 3.77 2.63 -14.74
N ALA A 160 4.44 1.89 -15.65
CA ALA A 160 3.94 0.63 -16.18
C ALA A 160 3.68 -0.42 -15.07
N GLN A 161 4.64 -0.62 -14.17
CA GLN A 161 4.51 -1.64 -13.11
C GLN A 161 3.34 -1.35 -12.17
N ALA A 162 3.15 -0.09 -11.78
CA ALA A 162 2.02 0.33 -10.94
C ALA A 162 0.68 0.23 -11.70
N THR A 163 0.70 0.54 -13.00
CA THR A 163 -0.48 0.42 -13.89
C THR A 163 -0.92 -1.04 -14.04
N HIS A 164 0.02 -1.97 -14.24
CA HIS A 164 -0.28 -3.39 -14.31
C HIS A 164 -0.90 -3.89 -12.99
N TYR A 165 -0.36 -3.46 -11.85
CA TYR A 165 -0.93 -3.81 -10.55
C TYR A 165 -2.35 -3.24 -10.35
N ALA A 166 -2.60 -2.00 -10.76
CA ALA A 166 -3.93 -1.41 -10.73
C ALA A 166 -4.94 -2.16 -11.62
N LEU A 167 -4.50 -2.60 -12.82
CA LEU A 167 -5.30 -3.44 -13.71
C LEU A 167 -5.67 -4.78 -13.08
N GLU A 168 -4.74 -5.45 -12.38
CA GLU A 168 -5.03 -6.68 -11.66
C GLU A 168 -6.07 -6.48 -10.55
N LEU A 169 -5.98 -5.39 -9.78
CA LEU A 169 -6.96 -5.06 -8.75
C LEU A 169 -8.34 -4.72 -9.33
N LEU A 170 -8.38 -3.96 -10.44
CA LEU A 170 -9.64 -3.63 -11.11
C LEU A 170 -10.27 -4.88 -11.74
N ALA A 171 -9.48 -5.77 -12.33
CA ALA A 171 -9.96 -7.06 -12.83
C ALA A 171 -10.55 -7.90 -11.69
N ARG A 172 -9.93 -7.92 -10.50
CA ARG A 172 -10.50 -8.58 -9.31
C ARG A 172 -11.85 -7.96 -8.92
N LYS A 173 -12.00 -6.63 -8.93
CA LYS A 173 -13.28 -5.96 -8.67
C LYS A 173 -14.36 -6.44 -9.63
N CYS A 174 -14.05 -6.54 -10.93
CA CYS A 174 -14.97 -7.07 -11.93
C CYS A 174 -15.39 -8.52 -11.67
N MET A 175 -14.48 -9.39 -11.20
CA MET A 175 -14.79 -10.80 -10.90
C MET A 175 -15.86 -10.99 -9.80
N THR A 176 -15.99 -10.07 -8.84
CA THR A 176 -16.93 -10.22 -7.71
C THR A 176 -18.32 -9.68 -8.00
N ILE A 177 -18.45 -8.70 -8.91
CA ILE A 177 -19.76 -8.18 -9.33
C ILE A 177 -20.58 -9.26 -10.06
N CYS A 178 -19.94 -10.34 -10.52
CA CYS A 178 -20.56 -11.54 -11.11
C CYS A 178 -21.41 -12.39 -10.15
N LEU A 179 -21.44 -12.09 -8.84
CA LEU A 179 -22.28 -12.83 -7.87
C LEU A 179 -23.76 -12.37 -7.86
N PHE A 180 -24.12 -11.37 -8.65
CA PHE A 180 -25.50 -10.90 -8.83
C PHE A 180 -26.08 -11.38 -10.16
N PRO A 181 -27.38 -11.73 -10.24
CA PRO A 181 -27.99 -12.49 -11.35
C PRO A 181 -28.22 -11.69 -12.66
N SER A 182 -27.27 -10.85 -13.07
CA SER A 182 -27.27 -10.11 -14.34
C SER A 182 -25.90 -10.27 -15.02
N PRO A 183 -25.82 -10.13 -16.36
CA PRO A 183 -25.09 -11.04 -17.26
C PRO A 183 -23.63 -11.30 -16.82
N GLU A 184 -23.43 -12.41 -16.10
CA GLU A 184 -22.15 -12.85 -15.53
C GLU A 184 -21.01 -12.85 -16.57
N LYS A 185 -21.34 -13.09 -17.85
CA LYS A 185 -20.41 -13.08 -18.97
C LYS A 185 -19.77 -11.71 -19.23
N ILE A 186 -20.52 -10.60 -19.15
CA ILE A 186 -20.03 -9.26 -19.56
C ILE A 186 -18.90 -8.77 -18.64
N MET A 187 -19.01 -9.04 -17.34
CA MET A 187 -18.03 -8.56 -16.35
C MET A 187 -16.73 -9.37 -16.38
N VAL A 188 -16.83 -10.68 -16.63
CA VAL A 188 -15.66 -11.54 -16.84
C VAL A 188 -14.94 -11.18 -18.14
N ASP A 189 -15.69 -10.87 -19.19
CA ASP A 189 -15.14 -10.38 -20.45
C ASP A 189 -14.37 -9.07 -20.26
N LEU A 190 -14.92 -8.13 -19.50
CA LEU A 190 -14.23 -6.89 -19.16
C LEU A 190 -12.96 -7.15 -18.33
N ALA A 191 -12.99 -8.06 -17.36
CA ALA A 191 -11.81 -8.43 -16.60
C ALA A 191 -10.71 -9.01 -17.50
N ALA A 192 -11.06 -9.87 -18.46
CA ALA A 192 -10.12 -10.40 -19.44
C ALA A 192 -9.53 -9.28 -20.32
N ASP A 193 -10.38 -8.35 -20.79
CA ASP A 193 -9.96 -7.21 -21.61
C ASP A 193 -8.99 -6.29 -20.87
N LEU A 194 -9.23 -6.03 -19.58
CA LEU A 194 -8.32 -5.27 -18.71
C LEU A 194 -6.97 -5.99 -18.55
N LEU A 195 -6.99 -7.31 -18.29
CA LEU A 195 -5.75 -8.08 -18.10
C LEU A 195 -4.96 -8.22 -19.41
N MET A 196 -5.62 -8.25 -20.56
CA MET A 196 -4.96 -8.26 -21.88
C MET A 196 -4.18 -6.96 -22.17
N MET A 197 -4.45 -5.86 -21.46
CA MET A 197 -3.64 -4.64 -21.55
C MET A 197 -2.25 -4.81 -20.93
N ILE A 198 -2.03 -5.85 -20.11
CA ILE A 198 -0.73 -6.14 -19.49
C ILE A 198 0.14 -6.94 -20.49
N PRO A 199 1.42 -6.57 -20.71
CA PRO A 199 2.32 -7.29 -21.61
C PRO A 199 2.59 -8.75 -21.21
N ASP A 200 2.78 -9.02 -19.91
CA ASP A 200 2.89 -10.39 -19.35
C ASP A 200 1.60 -10.77 -18.63
N ASN A 201 0.59 -11.13 -19.43
CA ASN A 201 -0.78 -11.38 -18.95
C ASN A 201 -1.09 -12.86 -18.68
N LYS A 202 -0.17 -13.79 -18.96
CA LYS A 202 -0.45 -15.23 -18.86
C LYS A 202 -0.92 -15.63 -17.47
N LEU A 203 -0.18 -15.22 -16.44
CA LEU A 203 -0.49 -15.61 -15.06
C LEU A 203 -1.79 -14.94 -14.54
N PRO A 204 -2.03 -13.63 -14.73
CA PRO A 204 -3.32 -13.03 -14.39
C PRO A 204 -4.52 -13.65 -15.12
N LEU A 205 -4.39 -13.96 -16.42
CA LEU A 205 -5.46 -14.59 -17.19
C LEU A 205 -5.75 -16.02 -16.69
N ILE A 206 -4.72 -16.79 -16.34
CA ILE A 206 -4.90 -18.12 -15.72
C ILE A 206 -5.69 -18.00 -14.41
N LYS A 207 -5.37 -17.02 -13.57
CA LYS A 207 -6.09 -16.77 -12.31
C LYS A 207 -7.56 -16.42 -12.55
N LEU A 208 -7.84 -15.59 -13.56
CA LEU A 208 -9.21 -15.25 -13.98
C LEU A 208 -9.99 -16.51 -14.41
N CYS A 209 -9.42 -17.29 -15.32
CA CYS A 209 -10.06 -18.50 -15.85
C CYS A 209 -10.25 -19.58 -14.77
N ALA A 210 -9.27 -19.75 -13.88
CA ALA A 210 -9.34 -20.71 -12.78
C ALA A 210 -10.47 -20.42 -11.79
N PHE A 211 -10.76 -19.14 -11.54
CA PHE A 211 -11.78 -18.73 -10.58
C PHE A 211 -13.21 -18.73 -11.16
N TYR A 212 -13.35 -18.70 -12.48
CA TYR A 212 -14.65 -18.66 -13.14
C TYR A 212 -15.45 -19.96 -12.96
N SER A 213 -16.67 -19.84 -12.44
CA SER A 213 -17.55 -20.96 -12.05
C SER A 213 -18.56 -21.39 -13.13
N GLY A 214 -18.41 -20.92 -14.38
CA GLY A 214 -19.31 -21.25 -15.50
C GLY A 214 -19.27 -22.71 -15.94
N CYS A 215 -20.15 -23.09 -16.87
CA CYS A 215 -20.16 -24.44 -17.44
C CYS A 215 -18.92 -24.70 -18.32
N THR A 216 -18.62 -25.96 -18.64
CA THR A 216 -17.43 -26.31 -19.42
C THR A 216 -17.36 -25.59 -20.78
N ALA A 217 -18.51 -25.39 -21.45
CA ALA A 217 -18.56 -24.63 -22.69
C ALA A 217 -18.17 -23.15 -22.48
N GLU A 218 -18.74 -22.48 -21.48
CA GLU A 218 -18.41 -21.09 -21.16
C GLU A 218 -16.95 -20.92 -20.72
N ARG A 219 -16.40 -21.92 -20.01
CA ARG A 219 -14.99 -21.96 -19.62
C ARG A 219 -14.07 -22.10 -20.83
N ASN A 220 -14.41 -22.99 -21.77
CA ASN A 220 -13.66 -23.16 -23.01
C ASN A 220 -13.74 -21.90 -23.90
N ASP A 221 -14.90 -21.22 -23.98
CA ASP A 221 -15.04 -19.94 -24.66
C ASP A 221 -14.09 -18.87 -24.05
N LEU A 222 -14.00 -18.81 -22.72
CA LEU A 222 -13.10 -17.90 -22.02
C LEU A 222 -11.62 -18.28 -22.22
N HIS A 223 -11.30 -19.58 -22.21
CA HIS A 223 -9.95 -20.06 -22.50
C HIS A 223 -9.52 -19.67 -23.92
N GLU A 224 -10.40 -19.83 -24.92
CA GLU A 224 -10.16 -19.43 -26.30
C GLU A 224 -9.86 -17.92 -26.38
N LYS A 225 -10.68 -17.07 -25.73
CA LYS A 225 -10.45 -15.62 -25.67
C LYS A 225 -9.09 -15.27 -25.03
N CYS A 226 -8.69 -16.01 -24.00
CA CYS A 226 -7.43 -15.81 -23.28
C CYS A 226 -6.23 -16.50 -23.94
N ASN A 227 -6.40 -17.17 -25.09
CA ASN A 227 -5.38 -18.00 -25.74
C ASN A 227 -4.81 -19.11 -24.82
N LEU A 228 -5.67 -19.75 -24.02
CA LEU A 228 -5.34 -20.87 -23.15
C LEU A 228 -5.87 -22.20 -23.74
N PRO A 229 -5.25 -23.35 -23.41
CA PRO A 229 -5.75 -24.66 -23.83
C PRO A 229 -7.14 -24.94 -23.28
N ASP A 230 -7.92 -25.79 -23.96
CA ASP A 230 -9.21 -26.22 -23.44
C ASP A 230 -9.08 -27.00 -22.12
N VAL A 231 -10.20 -27.17 -21.43
CA VAL A 231 -10.24 -27.77 -20.08
C VAL A 231 -9.75 -29.22 -20.09
N GLU A 232 -10.02 -29.98 -21.15
CA GLU A 232 -9.57 -31.36 -21.31
C GLU A 232 -8.05 -31.46 -21.60
N GLU A 233 -7.52 -30.58 -22.43
CA GLU A 233 -6.10 -30.47 -22.72
C GLU A 233 -5.32 -30.02 -21.49
N CYS A 234 -5.86 -29.08 -20.71
CA CYS A 234 -5.31 -28.69 -19.43
C CYS A 234 -5.18 -29.88 -18.48
N MET A 235 -6.16 -30.78 -18.43
CA MET A 235 -6.06 -32.01 -17.62
C MET A 235 -4.87 -32.88 -18.05
N ARG A 236 -4.73 -33.13 -19.36
CA ARG A 236 -3.63 -33.93 -19.92
C ARG A 236 -2.26 -33.28 -19.70
N LEU A 237 -2.18 -31.95 -19.83
CA LEU A 237 -0.97 -31.19 -19.56
C LEU A 237 -0.57 -31.27 -18.09
N ALA A 238 -1.54 -31.16 -17.16
CA ALA A 238 -1.30 -31.28 -15.73
C ALA A 238 -0.70 -32.64 -15.35
N GLU A 239 -1.25 -33.75 -15.87
CA GLU A 239 -0.72 -35.09 -15.63
C GLU A 239 0.69 -35.27 -16.21
N THR A 240 0.96 -34.64 -17.36
CA THR A 240 2.29 -34.68 -17.99
C THR A 240 3.32 -33.90 -17.19
N THR A 241 2.99 -32.68 -16.75
CA THR A 241 3.89 -31.85 -15.93
C THR A 241 4.11 -32.43 -14.55
N GLU A 242 3.11 -33.11 -13.98
CA GLU A 242 3.22 -33.82 -12.71
C GLU A 242 4.26 -34.95 -12.83
N ALA A 243 4.24 -35.71 -13.93
CA ALA A 243 5.23 -36.76 -14.19
C ALA A 243 6.65 -36.20 -14.39
N VAL A 244 6.78 -34.97 -14.88
CA VAL A 244 8.07 -34.26 -15.05
C VAL A 244 8.57 -33.66 -13.73
N GLY A 245 7.67 -33.43 -12.77
CA GLY A 245 7.99 -32.84 -11.46
C GLY A 245 7.99 -31.31 -11.43
N ASP A 246 7.36 -30.64 -12.41
CA ASP A 246 7.17 -29.18 -12.36
C ASP A 246 5.90 -28.84 -11.58
N THR A 247 6.05 -28.59 -10.28
CA THR A 247 4.94 -28.29 -9.38
C THR A 247 4.15 -27.06 -9.79
N PHE A 248 4.81 -26.00 -10.28
CA PHE A 248 4.15 -24.72 -10.54
C PHE A 248 3.25 -24.81 -11.77
N GLU A 249 3.75 -25.38 -12.87
CA GLU A 249 2.94 -25.62 -14.07
C GLU A 249 1.82 -26.65 -13.80
N THR A 250 2.10 -27.69 -13.02
CA THR A 250 1.10 -28.69 -12.63
C THR A 250 -0.09 -28.06 -11.91
N ILE A 251 0.16 -27.15 -10.96
CA ILE A 251 -0.92 -26.42 -10.27
C ILE A 251 -1.72 -25.58 -11.25
N LYS A 252 -1.06 -24.83 -12.16
CA LYS A 252 -1.75 -23.99 -13.15
C LYS A 252 -2.73 -24.79 -13.99
N TYR A 253 -2.28 -25.91 -14.56
CA TYR A 253 -3.11 -26.71 -15.46
C TYR A 253 -4.21 -27.45 -14.72
N TYR A 254 -3.96 -27.96 -13.50
CA TYR A 254 -5.04 -28.54 -12.68
C TYR A 254 -6.12 -27.52 -12.34
N LEU A 255 -5.75 -26.27 -11.99
CA LEU A 255 -6.73 -25.23 -11.68
C LEU A 255 -7.63 -24.89 -12.88
N LEU A 256 -7.10 -24.98 -14.10
CA LEU A 256 -7.86 -24.77 -15.34
C LEU A 256 -8.68 -25.99 -15.78
N SER A 257 -8.42 -27.18 -15.22
CA SER A 257 -9.07 -28.43 -15.61
C SER A 257 -10.47 -28.61 -14.98
N ASN A 258 -11.12 -29.74 -15.28
CA ASN A 258 -12.40 -30.09 -14.65
C ASN A 258 -12.26 -30.42 -13.15
N GLU A 259 -11.06 -30.76 -12.68
CA GLU A 259 -10.77 -31.25 -11.32
C GLU A 259 -9.70 -30.38 -10.61
N PRO A 260 -10.00 -29.11 -10.30
CA PRO A 260 -9.04 -28.19 -9.67
C PRO A 260 -8.63 -28.59 -8.25
N GLU A 261 -9.39 -29.45 -7.58
CA GLU A 261 -9.09 -29.96 -6.24
C GLU A 261 -7.80 -30.80 -6.20
N LYS A 262 -7.37 -31.38 -7.33
CA LYS A 262 -6.10 -32.12 -7.43
C LYS A 262 -4.87 -31.23 -7.24
N ALA A 263 -4.99 -29.93 -7.52
CA ALA A 263 -3.91 -28.98 -7.30
C ALA A 263 -3.58 -28.78 -5.81
N LEU A 264 -4.59 -28.88 -4.93
CA LEU A 264 -4.45 -28.62 -3.49
C LEU A 264 -3.39 -29.50 -2.81
N PRO A 265 -3.46 -30.85 -2.84
CA PRO A 265 -2.47 -31.69 -2.18
C PRO A 265 -1.05 -31.45 -2.69
N ILE A 266 -0.89 -31.27 -4.01
CA ILE A 266 0.42 -31.07 -4.66
C ILE A 266 1.04 -29.76 -4.17
N GLY A 267 0.31 -28.65 -4.28
CA GLY A 267 0.82 -27.34 -3.93
C GLY A 267 0.99 -27.14 -2.42
N ILE A 268 0.04 -27.63 -1.60
CA ILE A 268 0.16 -27.55 -0.14
C ILE A 268 1.36 -28.35 0.35
N GLN A 269 1.59 -29.56 -0.19
CA GLN A 269 2.73 -30.38 0.21
C GLN A 269 4.06 -29.68 -0.13
N TYR A 270 4.19 -29.12 -1.34
CA TYR A 270 5.36 -28.36 -1.72
C TYR A 270 5.62 -27.17 -0.79
N VAL A 271 4.59 -26.39 -0.46
CA VAL A 271 4.72 -25.26 0.47
C VAL A 271 5.14 -25.71 1.86
N LYS A 272 4.60 -26.82 2.37
CA LYS A 272 5.02 -27.38 3.67
C LYS A 272 6.49 -27.79 3.66
N GLU A 273 6.97 -28.38 2.57
CA GLU A 273 8.38 -28.77 2.42
C GLU A 273 9.30 -27.55 2.41
N GLN A 274 8.92 -26.48 1.70
CA GLN A 274 9.66 -25.21 1.71
C GLN A 274 9.71 -24.57 3.10
N LEU A 275 8.58 -24.54 3.83
CA LEU A 275 8.50 -23.97 5.17
C LEU A 275 9.32 -24.75 6.22
N CYS A 276 9.56 -26.04 6.01
CA CYS A 276 10.46 -26.84 6.83
C CYS A 276 11.94 -26.52 6.60
N GLY A 277 12.29 -25.90 5.46
CA GLY A 277 13.65 -25.48 5.15
C GLY A 277 14.12 -24.30 6.03
N SER A 278 15.44 -24.14 6.18
CA SER A 278 16.04 -23.01 6.92
C SER A 278 16.03 -21.70 6.15
N ASP A 279 16.12 -21.77 4.81
CA ASP A 279 16.47 -20.63 3.94
C ASP A 279 15.35 -20.22 2.98
N TRP A 280 14.09 -20.55 3.31
CA TRP A 280 12.97 -20.14 2.49
C TRP A 280 12.70 -18.63 2.62
N THR A 281 12.15 -18.05 1.56
CA THR A 281 11.76 -16.64 1.53
C THR A 281 10.31 -16.49 1.11
N LEU A 282 9.72 -15.35 1.42
CA LEU A 282 8.32 -15.08 1.12
C LEU A 282 8.03 -15.19 -0.39
N ASP A 283 8.96 -14.74 -1.23
CA ASP A 283 8.83 -14.81 -2.69
C ASP A 283 8.92 -16.24 -3.25
N SER A 284 9.51 -17.20 -2.52
CA SER A 284 9.55 -18.61 -2.95
C SER A 284 8.23 -19.34 -2.71
N VAL A 285 7.41 -18.88 -1.75
CA VAL A 285 6.17 -19.54 -1.33
C VAL A 285 4.92 -18.83 -1.83
N CYS A 286 4.93 -17.49 -1.85
CA CYS A 286 3.78 -16.67 -2.23
C CYS A 286 3.16 -17.04 -3.60
N PRO A 287 3.93 -17.27 -4.69
CA PRO A 287 3.34 -17.58 -5.99
C PRO A 287 2.47 -18.84 -5.99
N TYR A 288 2.86 -19.86 -5.21
CA TYR A 288 2.12 -21.11 -5.11
C TYR A 288 0.81 -20.94 -4.33
N LEU A 289 0.86 -20.27 -3.18
CA LEU A 289 -0.33 -20.01 -2.38
C LEU A 289 -1.30 -19.04 -3.06
N ASP A 290 -0.78 -18.05 -3.78
CA ASP A 290 -1.59 -17.13 -4.56
C ASP A 290 -2.36 -17.90 -5.65
N LEU A 291 -1.70 -18.75 -6.43
CA LEU A 291 -2.38 -19.63 -7.40
C LEU A 291 -3.44 -20.52 -6.76
N LEU A 292 -3.10 -21.24 -5.68
CA LEU A 292 -4.04 -22.12 -4.97
C LEU A 292 -5.25 -21.36 -4.43
N SER A 293 -5.13 -20.06 -4.17
CA SER A 293 -6.24 -19.22 -3.72
C SER A 293 -7.30 -18.91 -4.78
N TYR A 294 -6.99 -19.15 -6.06
CA TYR A 294 -7.93 -18.99 -7.18
C TYR A 294 -8.71 -20.28 -7.47
N ILE A 295 -8.59 -21.32 -6.64
CA ILE A 295 -9.53 -22.44 -6.70
C ILE A 295 -10.96 -21.94 -6.52
N ARG A 296 -11.87 -22.47 -7.34
CA ARG A 296 -13.29 -22.12 -7.31
C ARG A 296 -13.89 -22.36 -5.93
N THR A 297 -14.67 -21.38 -5.45
CA THR A 297 -15.17 -21.39 -4.06
C THR A 297 -16.07 -22.60 -3.80
N GLU A 298 -16.92 -22.96 -4.76
CA GLU A 298 -17.80 -24.13 -4.68
C GLU A 298 -17.03 -25.45 -4.54
N GLN A 299 -15.88 -25.57 -5.20
CA GLN A 299 -15.03 -26.77 -5.11
C GLN A 299 -14.29 -26.82 -3.77
N LEU A 300 -13.76 -25.68 -3.32
CA LEU A 300 -13.07 -25.59 -2.03
C LEU A 300 -14.01 -25.88 -0.85
N MET A 301 -15.31 -25.59 -1.00
CA MET A 301 -16.32 -25.79 0.02
C MET A 301 -16.84 -27.24 0.11
N LEU A 302 -16.46 -28.12 -0.83
CA LEU A 302 -16.81 -29.54 -0.79
C LEU A 302 -16.21 -30.24 0.46
N SER A 303 -16.92 -31.25 0.95
CA SER A 303 -16.55 -31.93 2.19
C SER A 303 -15.22 -32.68 2.10
N ASN A 304 -14.90 -33.25 0.94
CA ASN A 304 -13.62 -33.92 0.65
C ASN A 304 -12.41 -32.97 0.75
N CYS A 305 -12.60 -31.68 0.46
CA CYS A 305 -11.55 -30.67 0.50
C CYS A 305 -11.36 -30.04 1.89
N THR A 306 -12.14 -30.43 2.92
CA THR A 306 -12.12 -29.77 4.24
C THR A 306 -10.73 -29.70 4.87
N GLN A 307 -9.95 -30.78 4.80
CA GLN A 307 -8.60 -30.79 5.37
C GLN A 307 -7.68 -29.81 4.62
N PHE A 308 -7.62 -29.93 3.30
CA PHE A 308 -6.79 -29.07 2.45
C PHE A 308 -7.20 -27.60 2.53
N ARG A 309 -8.50 -27.30 2.58
CA ARG A 309 -9.03 -25.95 2.83
C ARG A 309 -8.50 -25.38 4.13
N ASN A 310 -8.53 -26.17 5.21
CA ASN A 310 -8.06 -25.71 6.51
C ASN A 310 -6.55 -25.43 6.51
N GLU A 311 -5.76 -26.29 5.86
CA GLU A 311 -4.32 -26.10 5.71
C GLU A 311 -4.01 -24.87 4.85
N LEU A 312 -4.68 -24.70 3.72
CA LEU A 312 -4.55 -23.54 2.84
C LEU A 312 -4.86 -22.24 3.58
N LEU A 313 -5.95 -22.18 4.33
CA LEU A 313 -6.34 -20.99 5.10
C LEU A 313 -5.30 -20.59 6.14
N ILE A 314 -4.66 -21.57 6.78
CA ILE A 314 -3.60 -21.33 7.77
C ILE A 314 -2.32 -20.85 7.10
N LEU A 315 -1.92 -21.49 5.99
CA LEU A 315 -0.74 -21.10 5.23
C LEU A 315 -0.90 -19.69 4.65
N CYS A 316 -2.03 -19.38 4.01
CA CYS A 316 -2.34 -18.04 3.51
C CYS A 316 -2.45 -17.01 4.64
N GLY A 317 -2.99 -17.37 5.81
CA GLY A 317 -3.04 -16.48 6.97
C GLY A 317 -1.65 -16.08 7.48
N TYR A 318 -0.74 -17.06 7.62
CA TYR A 318 0.63 -16.81 8.06
C TYR A 318 1.44 -16.02 7.02
N ILE A 319 1.42 -16.46 5.76
CA ILE A 319 2.11 -15.78 4.66
C ILE A 319 1.54 -14.37 4.44
N GLY A 320 0.23 -14.21 4.57
CA GLY A 320 -0.42 -12.90 4.56
C GLY A 320 0.03 -11.99 5.69
N ALA A 321 0.29 -12.52 6.90
CA ALA A 321 0.87 -11.75 8.00
C ALA A 321 2.26 -11.21 7.66
N LEU A 322 3.10 -12.05 7.04
CA LEU A 322 4.45 -11.64 6.60
C LEU A 322 4.40 -10.59 5.48
N LEU A 323 3.50 -10.75 4.51
CA LEU A 323 3.24 -9.76 3.47
C LEU A 323 2.71 -8.43 4.06
N ALA A 324 1.83 -8.51 5.08
CA ALA A 324 1.35 -7.33 5.78
C ALA A 324 2.48 -6.58 6.50
N ILE A 325 3.45 -7.29 7.09
CA ILE A 325 4.65 -6.68 7.67
C ILE A 325 5.50 -6.04 6.58
N ARG A 326 5.73 -6.72 5.45
CA ARG A 326 6.48 -6.20 4.29
C ARG A 326 5.94 -4.85 3.82
N ARG A 327 4.61 -4.74 3.74
CA ARG A 327 3.89 -3.55 3.28
C ARG A 327 3.53 -2.56 4.39
N GLN A 328 3.95 -2.81 5.64
CA GLN A 328 3.65 -1.97 6.80
C GLN A 328 2.13 -1.77 7.07
N TYR A 329 1.32 -2.79 6.80
CA TYR A 329 -0.12 -2.81 7.13
C TYR A 329 -0.33 -3.11 8.63
N ASN A 330 0.19 -2.21 9.48
CA ASN A 330 0.35 -2.43 10.91
C ASN A 330 -0.98 -2.75 11.64
N SER A 331 -2.12 -2.29 11.14
CA SER A 331 -3.44 -2.53 11.76
C SER A 331 -3.86 -4.00 11.67
N ILE A 332 -3.55 -4.68 10.56
CA ILE A 332 -4.01 -6.04 10.27
C ILE A 332 -3.01 -7.13 10.68
N VAL A 333 -1.72 -6.80 10.89
CA VAL A 333 -0.68 -7.77 11.27
C VAL A 333 -1.09 -8.59 12.51
N PRO A 334 -1.49 -7.97 13.65
CA PRO A 334 -1.93 -8.74 14.81
C PRO A 334 -3.16 -9.61 14.52
N ALA A 335 -4.08 -9.11 13.69
CA ALA A 335 -5.30 -9.83 13.36
C ALA A 335 -5.03 -11.06 12.50
N LEU A 336 -4.05 -11.02 11.58
CA LEU A 336 -3.63 -12.16 10.76
C LEU A 336 -2.94 -13.25 11.59
N TYR A 337 -2.10 -12.87 12.55
CA TYR A 337 -1.48 -13.82 13.50
C TYR A 337 -2.53 -14.48 14.40
N GLU A 338 -3.49 -13.70 14.91
CA GLU A 338 -4.58 -14.23 15.73
C GLU A 338 -5.50 -15.15 14.91
N TYR A 339 -5.88 -14.73 13.70
CA TYR A 339 -6.62 -15.55 12.74
C TYR A 339 -5.95 -16.91 12.53
N THR A 340 -4.65 -16.91 12.20
CA THR A 340 -3.87 -18.13 11.97
C THR A 340 -3.82 -19.01 13.23
N SER A 341 -3.61 -18.40 14.39
CA SER A 341 -3.55 -19.09 15.68
C SER A 341 -4.89 -19.73 16.07
N GLN A 342 -6.01 -19.05 15.82
CA GLN A 342 -7.35 -19.57 16.09
C GLN A 342 -7.68 -20.76 15.18
N LEU A 343 -7.29 -20.68 13.91
CA LEU A 343 -7.46 -21.78 12.96
C LEU A 343 -6.64 -23.02 13.38
N LEU A 344 -5.38 -22.83 13.80
CA LEU A 344 -4.53 -23.90 14.34
C LEU A 344 -5.12 -24.55 15.59
N LYS A 345 -5.71 -23.77 16.50
CA LYS A 345 -6.33 -24.28 17.74
C LYS A 345 -7.60 -25.09 17.47
N ARG A 346 -8.45 -24.62 16.55
CA ARG A 346 -9.79 -25.19 16.34
C ARG A 346 -9.80 -26.35 15.37
N ARG A 347 -8.78 -26.50 14.51
CA ARG A 347 -8.78 -27.44 13.39
C ARG A 347 -7.66 -28.47 13.54
N LYS A 348 -7.95 -29.72 13.22
CA LYS A 348 -6.95 -30.78 13.13
C LYS A 348 -6.29 -30.70 11.76
N VAL A 349 -5.07 -30.17 11.69
CA VAL A 349 -4.29 -29.96 10.46
C VAL A 349 -2.83 -30.37 10.66
N SER A 350 -2.14 -30.73 9.57
CA SER A 350 -0.72 -31.07 9.58
C SER A 350 0.11 -29.99 8.87
N VAL A 351 0.33 -28.86 9.53
CA VAL A 351 1.17 -27.76 8.99
C VAL A 351 2.44 -27.58 9.83
N PRO A 352 3.57 -27.16 9.22
CA PRO A 352 4.84 -26.94 9.92
C PRO A 352 4.86 -25.60 10.68
N LEU A 353 3.79 -25.30 11.41
CA LEU A 353 3.61 -24.06 12.16
C LEU A 353 3.17 -24.38 13.59
N LYS A 354 3.74 -23.66 14.56
CA LYS A 354 3.42 -23.80 15.99
C LYS A 354 2.84 -22.50 16.52
N ILE A 355 1.88 -22.60 17.43
CA ILE A 355 1.23 -21.43 18.02
C ILE A 355 2.24 -20.60 18.82
N GLU A 356 3.18 -21.27 19.49
CA GLU A 356 4.23 -20.62 20.28
C GLU A 356 5.14 -19.77 19.39
N GLN A 357 5.53 -20.30 18.22
CA GLN A 357 6.33 -19.56 17.23
C GLN A 357 5.58 -18.31 16.75
N LEU A 358 4.29 -18.44 16.43
CA LEU A 358 3.47 -17.30 15.98
C LEU A 358 3.39 -16.20 17.04
N SER A 359 3.26 -16.57 18.32
CA SER A 359 3.26 -15.60 19.42
C SER A 359 4.62 -14.92 19.60
N GLU A 360 5.72 -15.66 19.52
CA GLU A 360 7.07 -15.10 19.66
C GLU A 360 7.40 -14.12 18.52
N GLU A 361 7.03 -14.45 17.29
CA GLU A 361 7.20 -13.57 16.12
C GLU A 361 6.37 -12.28 16.25
N LEU A 362 5.11 -12.40 16.65
CA LEU A 362 4.22 -11.25 16.84
C LEU A 362 4.73 -10.32 17.96
N ASP A 363 5.19 -10.88 19.08
CA ASP A 363 5.71 -10.09 20.19
C ASP A 363 7.05 -9.42 19.83
N ALA A 364 7.92 -10.11 19.08
CA ALA A 364 9.13 -9.51 18.53
C ALA A 364 8.80 -8.34 17.58
N TRP A 365 7.87 -8.52 16.65
CA TRP A 365 7.44 -7.46 15.74
C TRP A 365 6.84 -6.25 16.48
N ARG A 366 6.01 -6.48 17.51
CA ARG A 366 5.44 -5.40 18.34
C ARG A 366 6.51 -4.59 19.05
N ALA A 367 7.52 -5.24 19.63
CA ALA A 367 8.61 -4.57 20.34
C ALA A 367 9.41 -3.63 19.41
N PHE A 368 9.68 -4.04 18.18
CA PHE A 368 10.38 -3.20 17.19
C PHE A 368 9.51 -2.07 16.64
N THR A 369 8.22 -2.33 16.40
CA THR A 369 7.29 -1.32 15.87
C THR A 369 7.01 -0.22 16.90
N GLN A 370 6.87 -0.56 18.19
CA GLN A 370 6.67 0.42 19.26
C GLN A 370 7.91 1.29 19.51
N SER A 371 9.11 0.71 19.40
CA SER A 371 10.37 1.47 19.52
C SER A 371 10.58 2.52 18.42
N THR A 372 9.88 2.40 17.29
CA THR A 372 10.07 3.26 16.11
C THR A 372 9.12 4.46 16.07
N LYS A 373 8.07 4.48 16.92
CA LYS A 373 7.13 5.60 16.97
C LYS A 373 7.73 6.81 17.69
N PRO A 374 7.80 8.00 17.07
CA PRO A 374 8.09 9.22 17.79
C PRO A 374 6.79 9.64 18.52
N THR A 375 6.79 9.64 19.87
CA THR A 375 6.08 10.58 20.78
C THR A 375 5.44 9.95 22.05
N ASN A 376 5.92 10.44 23.21
CA ASN A 376 5.34 10.70 24.56
C ASN A 376 4.44 9.75 25.38
N GLU A 377 4.04 8.55 24.95
CA GLU A 377 3.26 7.68 25.86
C GLU A 377 3.95 6.33 26.14
N LEU A 378 4.39 6.21 27.42
CA LEU A 378 5.04 5.09 28.11
C LEU A 378 6.54 4.84 27.77
N PRO A 379 7.37 4.50 28.79
CA PRO A 379 8.75 4.10 28.55
C PRO A 379 8.76 2.79 27.76
N CYS A 380 9.09 2.86 26.48
CA CYS A 380 9.33 1.67 25.67
C CYS A 380 10.52 0.91 26.26
N THR A 381 10.27 -0.29 26.78
CA THR A 381 11.34 -1.23 27.12
C THR A 381 12.05 -1.63 25.82
N PRO A 382 13.39 -1.51 25.73
CA PRO A 382 14.10 -1.90 24.52
C PRO A 382 13.87 -3.40 24.23
N PRO A 383 13.86 -3.81 22.95
CA PRO A 383 13.65 -5.21 22.58
C PRO A 383 14.73 -6.10 23.18
N SER A 384 14.33 -7.25 23.73
CA SER A 384 15.25 -8.22 24.32
C SER A 384 16.13 -8.88 23.25
N GLU A 385 17.28 -9.45 23.64
CA GLU A 385 18.17 -10.15 22.69
C GLU A 385 17.50 -11.34 22.00
N SER A 386 16.53 -12.00 22.64
CA SER A 386 15.74 -13.05 21.99
C SER A 386 14.79 -12.47 20.94
N GLN A 387 14.10 -11.37 21.24
CA GLN A 387 13.22 -10.69 20.30
C GLN A 387 13.99 -10.16 19.09
N LYS A 388 15.20 -9.61 19.29
CA LYS A 388 16.07 -9.16 18.19
C LYS A 388 16.44 -10.29 17.24
N LYS A 389 16.77 -11.47 17.78
CA LYS A 389 17.08 -12.65 16.96
C LYS A 389 15.87 -13.10 16.14
N VAL A 390 14.70 -13.23 16.77
CA VAL A 390 13.47 -13.62 16.07
C VAL A 390 13.12 -12.61 14.98
N TYR A 391 13.17 -11.31 15.30
CA TYR A 391 12.91 -10.25 14.31
C TYR A 391 13.92 -10.26 13.15
N SER A 392 15.20 -10.54 13.41
CA SER A 392 16.20 -10.64 12.33
C SER A 392 15.91 -11.77 11.34
N ILE A 393 15.41 -12.91 11.84
CA ILE A 393 14.99 -14.05 11.01
C ILE A 393 13.71 -13.70 10.23
N LEU A 394 12.80 -12.97 10.87
CA LEU A 394 11.57 -12.51 10.24
C LEU A 394 11.88 -11.59 9.05
N VAL A 395 12.74 -10.59 9.25
CA VAL A 395 13.17 -9.65 8.21
C VAL A 395 13.90 -10.36 7.08
N SER A 396 14.77 -11.34 7.37
CA SER A 396 15.47 -12.10 6.32
C SER A 396 14.52 -12.90 5.43
N ARG A 397 13.40 -13.38 5.97
CA ARG A 397 12.36 -14.09 5.19
C ARG A 397 11.49 -13.16 4.37
N ILE A 398 11.19 -11.98 4.91
CA ILE A 398 10.26 -11.03 4.29
C ILE A 398 10.88 -10.39 3.04
N GLN A 399 12.19 -10.13 2.95
CA GLN A 399 12.80 -9.44 1.79
C GLN A 399 12.15 -8.06 1.49
N GLU A 400 12.64 -7.34 0.50
CA GLU A 400 12.13 -6.01 0.14
C GLU A 400 10.84 -6.09 -0.71
N GLU A 401 9.93 -5.12 -0.55
CA GLU A 401 8.75 -5.02 -1.42
C GLU A 401 9.18 -4.59 -2.83
N PRO A 402 8.80 -5.33 -3.90
CA PRO A 402 9.19 -5.01 -5.27
C PRO A 402 8.58 -3.69 -5.76
N LEU A 403 7.44 -3.27 -5.18
CA LEU A 403 6.75 -2.01 -5.45
C LEU A 403 6.84 -1.13 -4.19
N LYS A 404 7.87 -0.27 -4.08
CA LYS A 404 8.07 0.53 -2.85
C LYS A 404 6.88 1.43 -2.54
N GLY A 405 6.18 1.90 -3.57
CA GLY A 405 4.93 2.65 -3.44
C GLY A 405 3.81 1.92 -2.67
N MET A 406 3.84 0.60 -2.55
CA MET A 406 2.80 -0.17 -1.82
C MET A 406 3.02 -0.22 -0.31
N ILE A 407 4.11 0.38 0.19
CA ILE A 407 4.43 0.43 1.61
C ILE A 407 3.58 1.52 2.28
N GLY A 408 2.91 1.15 3.38
CA GLY A 408 2.09 2.02 4.21
C GLY A 408 0.60 1.75 4.10
N PRO A 409 -0.23 2.29 5.02
CA PRO A 409 -1.66 1.97 5.09
C PRO A 409 -2.45 2.44 3.87
N ASP A 410 -3.56 1.77 3.58
CA ASP A 410 -4.55 2.25 2.60
C ASP A 410 -5.49 3.27 3.26
N TYR A 411 -5.81 4.35 2.55
CA TYR A 411 -6.76 5.37 2.99
C TYR A 411 -7.71 5.73 1.85
N VAL A 412 -8.92 5.19 1.89
CA VAL A 412 -9.95 5.50 0.91
C VAL A 412 -10.55 6.89 1.12
N SER A 413 -11.15 7.39 0.05
CA SER A 413 -12.02 8.56 0.08
C SER A 413 -13.10 8.43 1.17
N GLY A 414 -13.11 9.37 2.11
CA GLY A 414 -14.07 9.42 3.21
C GLY A 414 -13.70 8.61 4.46
N SER A 415 -12.47 8.09 4.57
CA SER A 415 -11.97 7.35 5.74
C SER A 415 -12.15 8.08 7.09
N ASN A 416 -12.08 9.40 7.08
CA ASN A 416 -12.20 10.23 8.28
C ASN A 416 -13.62 10.81 8.47
N LEU A 417 -14.60 10.38 7.68
CA LEU A 417 -15.97 10.83 7.86
C LEU A 417 -16.50 10.32 9.21
N PRO A 418 -17.18 11.19 10.00
CA PRO A 418 -17.75 10.79 11.27
C PRO A 418 -18.82 9.73 11.06
N SER A 419 -18.79 8.69 11.90
CA SER A 419 -19.86 7.69 11.95
C SER A 419 -21.09 8.31 12.63
N HIS A 420 -22.21 8.40 11.90
CA HIS A 420 -23.50 8.81 12.45
C HIS A 420 -24.46 7.61 12.51
N SER A 421 -25.24 7.55 13.59
CA SER A 421 -26.35 6.62 13.85
C SER A 421 -25.97 5.15 14.14
N ASP A 422 -25.15 4.50 13.30
CA ASP A 422 -24.79 3.08 13.46
C ASP A 422 -23.28 2.91 13.68
N VAL A 423 -22.88 2.84 14.96
CA VAL A 423 -21.48 2.64 15.35
C VAL A 423 -21.13 1.17 15.18
N HIS A 424 -20.36 0.86 14.14
CA HIS A 424 -19.80 -0.46 13.91
C HIS A 424 -18.44 -0.60 14.58
N ILE A 425 -18.16 -1.76 15.15
CA ILE A 425 -16.87 -2.11 15.76
C ILE A 425 -16.17 -3.07 14.81
N SER A 426 -14.92 -2.75 14.45
CA SER A 426 -14.11 -3.61 13.61
C SER A 426 -13.81 -4.93 14.33
N CYS A 427 -14.12 -6.05 13.69
CA CYS A 427 -13.81 -7.37 14.27
C CYS A 427 -12.30 -7.68 14.28
N LEU A 428 -11.48 -6.94 13.55
CA LEU A 428 -10.02 -7.11 13.52
C LEU A 428 -9.33 -6.31 14.63
N THR A 429 -9.71 -5.04 14.79
CA THR A 429 -9.02 -4.11 15.70
C THR A 429 -9.75 -3.91 17.03
N GLY A 430 -11.05 -4.24 17.09
CA GLY A 430 -11.90 -3.94 18.25
C GLY A 430 -12.21 -2.44 18.40
N LEU A 431 -11.80 -1.61 17.45
CA LEU A 431 -12.01 -0.17 17.46
C LEU A 431 -13.28 0.21 16.71
N ARG A 432 -13.82 1.40 17.01
CA ARG A 432 -14.95 1.97 16.26
C ARG A 432 -14.51 2.29 14.83
N ILE A 433 -15.31 1.90 13.86
CA ILE A 433 -15.05 2.20 12.46
C ILE A 433 -15.42 3.67 12.19
N GLN A 434 -14.50 4.38 11.55
CA GLN A 434 -14.72 5.70 10.96
C GLN A 434 -14.73 5.55 9.44
N GLY A 435 -15.54 6.36 8.76
CA GLY A 435 -15.71 6.27 7.32
C GLY A 435 -16.42 4.98 6.84
N PRO A 436 -16.11 4.52 5.61
CA PRO A 436 -16.80 3.40 4.98
C PRO A 436 -16.61 2.06 5.71
N VAL A 437 -17.72 1.35 5.90
CA VAL A 437 -17.78 0.03 6.55
C VAL A 437 -17.86 -1.06 5.49
N PHE A 438 -17.09 -2.14 5.67
CA PHE A 438 -17.20 -3.35 4.87
C PHE A 438 -17.77 -4.49 5.73
N PHE A 439 -18.91 -5.06 5.30
CA PHE A 439 -19.54 -6.20 5.97
C PHE A 439 -19.01 -7.52 5.43
N LEU A 440 -18.72 -8.45 6.33
CA LEU A 440 -18.30 -9.80 5.99
C LEU A 440 -19.50 -10.66 5.59
N GLU A 441 -19.23 -11.86 5.09
CA GLU A 441 -20.23 -12.76 4.52
C GLU A 441 -21.32 -13.23 5.51
N ASP A 442 -21.08 -13.07 6.81
CA ASP A 442 -22.06 -13.39 7.86
C ASP A 442 -23.14 -12.29 8.05
N GLY A 443 -22.97 -11.15 7.37
CA GLY A 443 -23.85 -9.97 7.47
C GLY A 443 -23.85 -9.29 8.84
N LYS A 444 -22.94 -9.67 9.74
CA LYS A 444 -22.89 -9.19 11.14
C LYS A 444 -21.55 -8.60 11.49
N SER A 445 -20.48 -9.29 11.12
CA SER A 445 -19.12 -8.87 11.37
C SER A 445 -18.74 -7.81 10.35
N ALA A 446 -18.10 -6.74 10.82
CA ALA A 446 -17.72 -5.60 10.01
C ALA A 446 -16.27 -5.23 10.25
N ILE A 447 -15.63 -4.67 9.23
CA ILE A 447 -14.28 -4.12 9.27
C ILE A 447 -14.27 -2.77 8.56
N SER A 448 -13.26 -1.93 8.81
CA SER A 448 -13.10 -0.71 8.03
C SER A 448 -12.78 -1.06 6.57
N LEU A 449 -13.21 -0.24 5.61
CA LEU A 449 -12.88 -0.50 4.20
C LEU A 449 -11.35 -0.48 3.95
N ASN A 450 -10.62 0.38 4.67
CA ASN A 450 -9.15 0.41 4.64
C ASN A 450 -8.54 -0.93 5.06
N ASP A 451 -8.97 -1.48 6.20
CA ASP A 451 -8.49 -2.78 6.67
C ASP A 451 -8.90 -3.90 5.73
N ALA A 452 -10.09 -3.82 5.12
CA ALA A 452 -10.55 -4.80 4.13
C ALA A 452 -9.63 -4.82 2.90
N LEU A 453 -9.30 -3.66 2.34
CA LEU A 453 -8.40 -3.53 1.19
C LEU A 453 -7.00 -4.05 1.50
N MET A 454 -6.42 -3.60 2.63
CA MET A 454 -5.12 -4.08 3.09
C MET A 454 -5.13 -5.60 3.28
N TRP A 455 -6.19 -6.16 3.88
CA TRP A 455 -6.36 -7.59 4.06
C TRP A 455 -6.44 -8.32 2.71
N ALA A 456 -7.30 -7.89 1.80
CA ALA A 456 -7.51 -8.56 0.51
C ALA A 456 -6.29 -8.50 -0.44
N LYS A 457 -5.37 -7.56 -0.20
CA LYS A 457 -4.08 -7.44 -0.90
C LYS A 457 -3.02 -8.45 -0.42
N VAL A 458 -3.16 -9.01 0.80
CA VAL A 458 -2.17 -9.92 1.41
C VAL A 458 -2.71 -11.30 1.75
N ASN A 459 -4.02 -11.41 1.99
CA ASN A 459 -4.71 -12.67 2.28
C ASN A 459 -6.03 -12.72 1.48
N PRO A 460 -6.20 -13.70 0.58
CA PRO A 460 -7.37 -13.79 -0.27
C PRO A 460 -8.65 -14.17 0.49
N PHE A 461 -8.54 -14.84 1.65
CA PHE A 461 -9.70 -15.41 2.34
C PHE A 461 -10.26 -14.49 3.42
N SER A 462 -11.57 -14.60 3.68
CA SER A 462 -12.27 -13.87 4.74
C SER A 462 -11.65 -14.12 6.12
N PRO A 463 -11.55 -13.07 6.97
CA PRO A 463 -11.10 -13.21 8.35
C PRO A 463 -11.99 -14.11 9.22
N LEU A 464 -13.20 -14.47 8.77
CA LEU A 464 -14.03 -15.48 9.47
C LEU A 464 -13.50 -16.91 9.29
N GLY A 465 -12.56 -17.13 8.37
CA GLY A 465 -11.95 -18.44 8.11
C GLY A 465 -12.90 -19.44 7.44
N THR A 466 -13.96 -18.96 6.79
CA THR A 466 -14.96 -19.79 6.11
C THR A 466 -14.42 -20.48 4.86
N GLY A 467 -13.38 -19.92 4.23
CA GLY A 467 -12.90 -20.34 2.91
C GLY A 467 -13.44 -19.47 1.77
N ILE A 468 -14.32 -18.51 2.06
CA ILE A 468 -14.83 -17.54 1.09
C ILE A 468 -13.77 -16.47 0.85
N ARG A 469 -13.64 -16.03 -0.41
CA ARG A 469 -12.72 -14.97 -0.82
C ARG A 469 -13.23 -13.61 -0.38
N LEU A 470 -12.36 -12.79 0.22
CA LEU A 470 -12.65 -11.39 0.53
C LEU A 470 -12.33 -10.52 -0.69
N ASN A 471 -13.30 -9.73 -1.14
CA ASN A 471 -13.08 -8.76 -2.21
C ASN A 471 -13.76 -7.41 -1.91
N PRO A 472 -12.98 -6.41 -1.47
CA PRO A 472 -13.48 -5.08 -1.12
C PRO A 472 -13.15 -3.98 -2.15
N PHE A 473 -12.61 -4.33 -3.33
CA PHE A 473 -12.16 -3.37 -4.35
C PHE A 473 -13.30 -2.63 -5.06
#